data_AF-A0A5K0X4A3-F1
#
_entry.id   AF-A0A5K0X4A3-F1
#
_cell.length_a   1.000
_cell.length_b   1.000
_cell.length_c   1.000
_cell.angle_alpha   90.00
_cell.angle_beta   90.00
_cell.angle_gamma   90.00
#
_symmetry.space_group_name_H-M   'P 1'
#
loop_
_entity.id
_entity.type
_entity.pdbx_description
1 polymer ?
#
loop_
_entity_poly.entity_id
_entity_poly.type
_entity_poly.pdbx_seq_one_letter_code
_entity_poly.pdbx_strand_id
1 'polypeptide(L)'
;SFKIRQAYKAKALRYHPDERPDDPTAAATFMTIQTSYEILVDASARRAYDDLLKLKHEQQRRHSQISANLYGAGFHAHEESILQKLKQ
;
A
#
# COMPACT_ATOMS: atom_id res chain seq x y z
N SER A 1 3.35 -2.57 -22.76
CA SER A 1 1.91 -2.53 -23.09
C SER A 1 1.55 -1.19 -23.72
N PHE A 2 0.74 -1.17 -24.80
CA PHE A 2 0.30 0.06 -25.48
C PHE A 2 -0.45 1.00 -24.52
N LYS A 3 -1.40 0.46 -23.74
CA LYS A 3 -2.22 1.24 -22.79
C LYS A 3 -1.38 1.96 -21.74
N ILE A 4 -0.33 1.32 -21.23
CA ILE A 4 0.58 1.91 -20.21
C ILE A 4 1.34 3.09 -20.81
N ARG A 5 1.88 2.95 -22.02
CA ARG A 5 2.57 4.04 -22.73
C ARG A 5 1.65 5.21 -23.03
N GLN A 6 0.42 4.93 -23.46
CA GLN A 6 -0.58 5.97 -23.73
C GLN A 6 -0.95 6.73 -22.46
N ALA A 7 -1.21 6.03 -21.35
CA ALA A 7 -1.51 6.66 -20.06
C ALA A 7 -0.34 7.49 -19.52
N TYR A 8 0.90 7.00 -19.67
CA TYR A 8 2.09 7.74 -19.29
C TYR A 8 2.19 9.06 -20.06
N LYS A 9 2.07 9.04 -21.40
CA LYS A 9 2.14 10.25 -22.22
C LYS A 9 1.11 11.30 -21.80
N ALA A 10 -0.13 10.88 -21.58
CA ALA A 10 -1.20 11.79 -21.15
C ALA A 10 -0.93 12.41 -19.77
N LYS A 11 -0.42 11.61 -18.81
CA LYS A 11 -0.08 12.11 -17.48
C LYS A 11 1.18 12.98 -17.48
N ALA A 12 2.22 12.59 -18.21
CA ALA A 12 3.46 13.36 -18.33
C ALA A 12 3.19 14.77 -18.86
N LEU A 13 2.34 14.91 -19.88
CA LEU A 13 1.95 16.22 -20.40
C LEU A 13 1.16 17.02 -19.37
N ARG A 14 0.17 16.40 -18.70
CA ARG A 14 -0.69 17.08 -17.72
C ARG A 14 0.05 17.55 -16.46
N TYR A 15 1.11 16.86 -16.08
CA TYR A 15 1.84 17.09 -14.83
C TYR A 15 3.29 17.52 -15.07
N HIS A 16 3.63 17.97 -16.28
CA HIS A 16 4.96 18.49 -16.56
C HIS A 16 5.23 19.76 -15.72
N PRO A 17 6.41 19.91 -15.10
CA PRO A 17 6.74 21.10 -14.32
C PRO A 17 6.70 22.40 -15.13
N ASP A 18 7.09 22.38 -16.41
CA ASP A 18 7.06 23.58 -17.27
C ASP A 18 5.64 24.15 -17.46
N GLU A 19 4.62 23.29 -17.49
CA GLU A 19 3.21 23.69 -17.59
C GLU A 19 2.60 24.04 -16.23
N ARG A 20 3.35 23.82 -15.14
CA ARG A 20 2.92 24.02 -13.75
C ARG A 20 3.99 24.74 -12.91
N PRO A 21 4.45 25.93 -13.33
CA PRO A 21 5.56 26.62 -12.67
C PRO A 21 5.23 27.04 -11.23
N ASP A 22 3.95 27.30 -10.92
CA ASP A 22 3.50 27.74 -9.59
C ASP A 22 3.21 26.58 -8.63
N ASP A 23 3.27 25.33 -9.10
CA ASP A 23 3.03 24.14 -8.28
C ASP A 23 4.38 23.55 -7.81
N PRO A 24 4.79 23.80 -6.54
CA PRO A 24 6.06 23.28 -6.03
C PRO A 24 6.12 21.75 -5.96
N THR A 25 4.97 21.07 -6.10
CA THR A 25 4.88 19.61 -6.10
C THR A 25 4.93 19.01 -7.51
N ALA A 26 4.94 19.83 -8.57
CA ALA A 26 4.89 19.36 -9.96
C ALA A 26 6.07 18.45 -10.30
N ALA A 27 7.30 18.84 -9.91
CA ALA A 27 8.49 18.04 -10.14
C ALA A 27 8.40 16.66 -9.44
N ALA A 28 8.00 16.63 -8.17
CA ALA A 28 7.86 15.38 -7.41
C ALA A 28 6.76 14.48 -8.00
N THR A 29 5.65 15.08 -8.44
CA THR A 29 4.54 14.36 -9.09
C THR A 29 4.99 13.77 -10.43
N PHE A 30 5.69 14.56 -11.25
CA PHE A 30 6.23 14.10 -12.53
C PHE A 30 7.22 12.94 -12.35
N MET A 31 8.14 13.04 -11.39
CA MET A 31 9.07 11.97 -11.04
C MET A 31 8.33 10.69 -10.62
N THR A 32 7.28 10.83 -9.80
CA THR A 32 6.45 9.68 -9.41
C THR A 32 5.79 9.01 -10.63
N ILE A 33 5.27 9.80 -11.57
CA ILE A 33 4.68 9.29 -12.83
C ILE A 33 5.74 8.57 -13.67
N GLN A 34 6.94 9.13 -13.77
CA GLN A 34 8.06 8.56 -14.51
C GLN A 34 8.52 7.22 -13.92
N THR A 35 8.84 7.17 -12.62
CA THR A 35 9.27 5.92 -11.95
C THR A 35 8.18 4.84 -12.04
N SER A 36 6.91 5.22 -11.89
CA SER A 36 5.79 4.27 -12.05
C SER A 36 5.76 3.70 -13.47
N TYR A 37 5.99 4.51 -14.49
CA TYR A 37 6.02 4.05 -15.87
C TYR A 37 7.19 3.10 -16.15
N GLU A 38 8.38 3.41 -15.64
CA GLU A 38 9.59 2.58 -15.78
C GLU A 38 9.37 1.17 -15.20
N ILE A 39 8.75 1.08 -14.02
CA ILE A 39 8.39 -0.20 -13.40
C ILE A 39 7.33 -0.93 -14.22
N LEU A 40 6.28 -0.23 -14.67
CA LEU A 40 5.13 -0.85 -15.32
C LEU A 40 5.37 -1.28 -16.77
N VAL A 41 6.35 -0.67 -17.45
CA VAL A 41 6.69 -1.02 -18.84
C VAL A 41 7.59 -2.25 -18.92
N ASP A 42 8.45 -2.46 -17.93
CA ASP A 42 9.29 -3.65 -17.80
C ASP A 42 8.51 -4.80 -17.14
N ALA A 43 8.38 -5.92 -17.86
CA ALA A 43 7.60 -7.06 -17.39
C ALA A 43 8.22 -7.76 -16.17
N SER A 44 9.55 -7.73 -16.02
CA SER A 44 10.24 -8.31 -14.86
C SER A 44 10.05 -7.43 -13.62
N ALA A 45 10.32 -6.13 -13.74
CA ALA A 45 10.15 -5.16 -12.67
C ALA A 45 8.70 -5.10 -12.19
N ARG A 46 7.73 -5.11 -13.11
CA ARG A 46 6.32 -5.15 -12.76
C ARG A 46 5.95 -6.38 -11.94
N ARG A 47 6.43 -7.57 -12.32
CA ARG A 47 6.18 -8.81 -11.57
C ARG A 47 6.77 -8.74 -10.16
N ALA A 48 8.02 -8.29 -10.04
CA ALA A 48 8.66 -8.13 -8.75
C ALA A 48 7.90 -7.13 -7.83
N TYR A 49 7.42 -6.03 -8.41
CA TYR A 49 6.60 -5.05 -7.69
C TYR A 49 5.25 -5.64 -7.25
N ASP A 50 4.56 -6.36 -8.15
CA ASP A 50 3.29 -7.01 -7.84
C ASP A 50 3.45 -8.06 -6.71
N ASP A 51 4.55 -8.81 -6.69
CA ASP A 51 4.84 -9.78 -5.64
C ASP A 51 5.17 -9.12 -4.29
N LEU A 52 5.92 -8.02 -4.31
CA LEU A 52 6.14 -7.21 -3.11
C LEU A 52 4.83 -6.69 -2.51
N LEU A 53 3.89 -6.25 -3.36
CA LEU A 53 2.57 -5.80 -2.91
C LEU A 53 1.78 -6.93 -2.25
N LYS A 54 1.78 -8.14 -2.83
CA LYS A 54 1.12 -9.31 -2.23
C LYS A 54 1.69 -9.63 -0.86
N LEU A 55 3.03 -9.64 -0.73
CA LEU A 55 3.71 -9.89 0.55
C LEU A 55 3.33 -8.83 1.58
N LYS A 56 3.33 -7.55 1.22
CA LYS A 56 2.94 -6.46 2.12
C LYS A 56 1.50 -6.61 2.62
N HIS A 57 0.56 -6.92 1.72
CA HIS A 57 -0.84 -7.17 2.09
C HIS A 57 -0.99 -8.40 2.98
N GLU A 58 -0.22 -9.45 2.72
CA GLU A 58 -0.23 -10.64 3.57
C GLU A 58 0.32 -10.34 4.97
N GLN A 59 1.42 -9.59 5.08
CA GLN A 59 1.95 -9.16 6.37
C GLN A 59 0.96 -8.27 7.13
N GLN A 60 0.27 -7.35 6.45
CA GLN A 60 -0.78 -6.54 7.06
C GLN A 60 -1.93 -7.41 7.57
N ARG A 61 -2.42 -8.37 6.76
CA ARG A 61 -3.47 -9.31 7.18
C ARG A 61 -3.04 -10.15 8.39
N ARG A 62 -1.82 -10.68 8.38
CA ARG A 62 -1.24 -11.43 9.51
C ARG A 62 -1.17 -10.57 10.76
N HIS A 63 -0.64 -9.35 10.63
CA HIS A 63 -0.51 -8.44 11.76
C HIS A 63 -1.89 -8.08 12.35
N SER A 64 -2.89 -7.80 11.51
CA SER A 64 -4.26 -7.55 11.95
C SER A 64 -4.93 -8.77 12.60
N GLN A 65 -4.68 -9.98 12.10
CA GLN A 65 -5.20 -11.20 12.73
C GLN A 65 -4.53 -11.50 14.06
N ILE A 66 -3.21 -11.34 14.15
CA ILE A 66 -2.47 -11.53 15.42
C ILE A 66 -2.94 -10.49 16.44
N SER A 67 -3.08 -9.23 16.06
CA SER A 67 -3.56 -8.20 16.99
C SER A 67 -4.99 -8.49 17.46
N ALA A 68 -5.92 -8.79 16.55
CA ALA A 68 -7.29 -9.15 16.91
C ALA A 68 -7.36 -10.37 17.83
N ASN A 69 -6.59 -11.42 17.53
CA ASN A 69 -6.55 -12.63 18.35
C ASN A 69 -5.94 -12.39 19.74
N LEU A 70 -4.88 -11.57 19.85
CA LEU A 70 -4.24 -11.27 21.14
C LEU A 70 -5.15 -10.42 22.04
N TYR A 71 -5.83 -9.41 21.49
CA TYR A 71 -6.78 -8.60 22.24
C TYR A 71 -8.03 -9.41 22.65
N GLY A 72 -8.55 -10.28 21.77
CA GLY A 72 -9.69 -11.14 22.08
C GLY A 72 -9.38 -12.21 23.13
N ALA A 73 -8.27 -12.95 22.96
CA ALA A 73 -7.88 -14.00 23.90
C ALA A 73 -7.50 -13.44 25.28
N GLY A 74 -6.81 -12.30 25.33
CA GLY A 74 -6.42 -11.65 26.59
C GLY A 74 -7.62 -11.10 27.37
N PHE A 75 -8.60 -10.52 26.69
CA PHE A 75 -9.83 -10.03 27.31
C PHE A 75 -10.69 -11.18 27.85
N HIS A 76 -10.85 -12.25 27.06
CA HIS A 76 -11.71 -13.38 27.44
C HIS A 76 -11.12 -14.19 28.60
N ALA A 77 -9.79 -14.39 28.63
CA ALA A 77 -9.13 -15.06 29.75
C ALA A 77 -9.24 -14.26 31.07
N HIS A 78 -9.18 -12.93 30.99
CA HIS A 78 -9.35 -12.06 32.15
C HIS A 78 -10.81 -12.02 32.64
N GLU A 79 -11.77 -11.96 31.72
CA GLU A 79 -13.21 -12.01 32.02
C GLU A 79 -13.61 -13.33 32.68
N GLU A 80 -13.17 -14.47 32.14
CA GLU A 80 -13.42 -15.79 32.73
C GLU A 80 -12.84 -15.90 34.14
N SER A 81 -11.63 -15.35 34.37
CA SER A 81 -11.01 -15.30 35.70
C SER A 81 -11.84 -14.47 36.70
N ILE A 82 -12.40 -13.33 36.26
CA ILE A 82 -13.31 -12.53 37.10
C ILE A 82 -14.58 -13.31 37.40
N LEU A 83 -15.23 -13.88 36.39
CA LEU A 83 -16.49 -14.62 36.56
C LEU A 83 -16.32 -15.84 37.46
N GLN A 84 -15.18 -16.51 37.40
CA GLN A 84 -14.87 -17.64 38.28
C GLN A 84 -14.72 -17.19 39.74
N LYS A 85 -14.08 -16.04 39.99
CA LYS A 85 -13.95 -15.47 41.35
C LYS A 85 -15.30 -15.00 41.92
N LEU A 86 -16.23 -14.57 41.07
CA LEU A 86 -17.57 -14.16 41.49
C LEU A 86 -18.50 -15.34 41.82
N LYS A 87 -18.14 -16.56 41.41
CA LYS A 87 -18.90 -17.79 41.65
C LYS A 87 -18.47 -18.54 42.94
N GLN A 88 -17.50 -18.02 43.69
CA GLN A 88 -17.03 -18.55 44.97
C GLN A 88 -17.50 -17.65 46.11
#